data_AF-A0A1E5CY12-F1
#
_entry.id   AF-A0A1E5CY12-F1
#
_cell.length_a   1.000
_cell.length_b   1.000
_cell.length_c   1.000
_cell.angle_alpha   90.00
_cell.angle_beta   90.00
_cell.angle_gamma   90.00
#
_symmetry.space_group_name_H-M   'P 1'
#
loop_
_entity.id
_entity.type
_entity.pdbx_description
1 polymer ?
#
loop_
_entity_poly.entity_id
_entity_poly.type
_entity_poly.pdbx_seq_one_letter_code
_entity_poly.pdbx_strand_id
1 'polypeptide(L)'
;MSHLNINDFLTGSAEIEAPKSITKAPIAHPLPEIINNRYKIRRIAGIGGMGIVYEVSDLLLTSLNISSDRLAIKVLNAEAHQYNDAQCILINEYTQTRKLHHPNILPIQKIELCNKTDNTFLLMPLIQGDLLSILLDSPMSHISNAERVNYAIQLINAVSHCHNSSVIHGDIKPGNILISKEGHLFLFDFGISRSLNEKENQFAIDFNKVHAWSGNFAAPEVINGQTSTIKSDLFSLSILIYKLLFNIHPYQQEHLINRSTNKTLANIQQILLQGMTPKEQDRTLGFQQLKKELYRLQSRLILAYFFPGLKINHLCLIFNISIIEKTTNTRNKLKNKWFIVGTLIALLCMNY
;
A
#
# COMPACT_ATOMS: atom_id res chain seq x y z
N MET A 1 -12.38 18.28 -29.84
CA MET A 1 -12.59 18.67 -28.43
C MET A 1 -13.81 17.91 -27.92
N SER A 2 -13.63 16.65 -27.50
CA SER A 2 -14.69 15.85 -26.89
C SER A 2 -14.78 16.21 -25.42
N HIS A 3 -15.98 16.59 -24.99
CA HIS A 3 -16.29 16.83 -23.58
C HIS A 3 -16.18 15.50 -22.82
N LEU A 4 -15.19 15.39 -21.93
CA LEU A 4 -15.08 14.32 -20.94
C LEU A 4 -16.29 14.41 -19.99
N ASN A 5 -17.20 13.44 -20.07
CA ASN A 5 -18.30 13.31 -19.14
C ASN A 5 -17.87 12.44 -17.96
N ILE A 6 -17.93 13.00 -16.75
CA ILE A 6 -17.60 12.31 -15.50
C ILE A 6 -18.57 11.16 -15.22
N ASN A 7 -19.73 11.11 -15.88
CA ASN A 7 -20.69 10.03 -15.69
C ASN A 7 -20.19 8.69 -16.24
N ASP A 8 -19.32 8.70 -17.25
CA ASP A 8 -18.69 7.47 -17.77
C ASP A 8 -17.75 6.81 -16.74
N PHE A 9 -17.32 7.56 -15.71
CA PHE A 9 -16.53 7.07 -14.57
C PHE A 9 -17.39 6.33 -13.52
N LEU A 10 -18.70 6.62 -13.44
CA LEU A 10 -19.59 6.04 -12.43
C LEU A 10 -20.40 4.85 -12.97
N THR A 11 -20.66 4.82 -14.27
CA THR A 11 -21.49 3.78 -14.91
C THR A 11 -20.68 2.77 -15.71
N GLY A 12 -19.53 2.34 -15.19
CA GLY A 12 -18.74 1.23 -15.74
C GLY A 12 -19.45 -0.14 -15.70
N SER A 13 -20.77 -0.18 -15.93
CA SER A 13 -21.48 -1.30 -16.54
C SER A 13 -21.25 -1.26 -18.05
N ALA A 14 -20.01 -1.52 -18.47
CA ALA A 14 -19.88 -2.23 -19.73
C ALA A 14 -20.48 -3.61 -19.47
N GLU A 15 -21.59 -3.94 -20.14
CA GLU A 15 -22.07 -5.30 -20.23
C GLU A 15 -20.94 -6.15 -20.84
N ILE A 16 -20.14 -6.76 -19.96
CA ILE A 16 -19.22 -7.82 -20.34
C ILE A 16 -20.14 -9.01 -20.61
N GLU A 17 -20.34 -9.35 -21.89
CA GLU A 17 -20.94 -10.62 -22.27
C GLU A 17 -20.33 -11.72 -21.40
N ALA A 18 -21.18 -12.41 -20.64
CA ALA A 18 -20.75 -13.47 -19.74
C ALA A 18 -19.91 -14.48 -20.53
N PRO A 19 -18.66 -14.78 -20.12
CA PRO A 19 -17.87 -15.78 -20.81
C PRO A 19 -18.64 -17.11 -20.73
N LYS A 20 -18.88 -17.70 -21.91
CA LYS A 20 -19.50 -19.02 -22.07
C LYS A 20 -18.89 -19.99 -21.07
N SER A 21 -19.74 -20.72 -20.35
CA SER A 21 -19.38 -21.63 -19.27
C SER A 21 -18.24 -22.59 -19.68
N ILE A 22 -17.02 -22.27 -19.27
CA ILE A 22 -15.89 -23.20 -19.33
C ILE A 22 -16.09 -24.12 -18.13
N THR A 23 -16.35 -25.40 -18.41
CA THR A 23 -16.32 -26.47 -17.43
C THR A 23 -15.02 -26.37 -16.63
N LYS A 24 -15.12 -26.15 -15.31
CA LYS A 24 -13.96 -26.01 -14.41
C LYS A 24 -13.16 -27.31 -14.40
N ALA A 25 -12.10 -27.37 -15.20
CA ALA A 25 -11.00 -28.30 -14.99
C ALA A 25 -10.38 -28.01 -13.60
N PRO A 26 -9.87 -29.04 -12.90
CA PRO A 26 -9.20 -28.84 -11.61
C PRO A 26 -8.05 -27.84 -11.80
N ILE A 27 -7.99 -26.82 -10.94
CA ILE A 27 -6.95 -25.79 -10.97
C ILE A 27 -5.61 -26.51 -10.88
N ALA A 28 -4.85 -26.56 -11.97
CA ALA A 28 -3.51 -27.10 -11.97
C ALA A 28 -2.68 -26.28 -10.98
N HIS A 29 -2.17 -26.92 -9.93
CA HIS A 29 -1.28 -26.27 -8.98
C HIS A 29 0.00 -25.87 -9.73
N PRO A 30 0.36 -24.57 -9.82
CA PRO A 30 1.51 -24.13 -10.60
C PRO A 30 2.85 -24.57 -10.01
N LEU A 31 2.85 -25.11 -8.79
CA LEU A 31 4.03 -25.55 -8.06
C LEU A 31 3.79 -26.92 -7.41
N PRO A 32 4.84 -27.76 -7.30
CA PRO A 32 4.79 -29.00 -6.53
C PRO A 32 4.66 -28.74 -5.03
N GLU A 33 4.23 -29.74 -4.24
CA GLU A 33 4.12 -29.63 -2.77
C GLU A 33 5.45 -29.19 -2.11
N ILE A 34 6.57 -29.69 -2.64
CA ILE A 34 7.92 -29.32 -2.23
C ILE A 34 8.65 -28.72 -3.42
N ILE A 35 9.01 -27.44 -3.29
CA ILE A 35 9.70 -26.64 -4.31
C ILE A 35 11.20 -26.73 -4.04
N ASN A 36 11.97 -27.08 -5.08
CA ASN A 36 13.44 -27.16 -5.07
C ASN A 36 14.01 -27.95 -3.87
N ASN A 37 13.31 -29.01 -3.43
CA ASN A 37 13.65 -29.82 -2.26
C ASN A 37 13.88 -29.02 -0.96
N ARG A 38 13.36 -27.79 -0.88
CA ARG A 38 13.64 -26.87 0.21
C ARG A 38 12.38 -26.23 0.79
N TYR A 39 11.48 -25.74 -0.04
CA TYR A 39 10.30 -25.02 0.45
C TYR A 39 9.08 -25.92 0.36
N LYS A 40 8.52 -26.30 1.52
CA LYS A 40 7.28 -27.08 1.59
C LYS A 40 6.08 -26.14 1.67
N ILE A 41 5.14 -26.26 0.72
CA ILE A 41 3.87 -25.53 0.74
C ILE A 41 3.05 -25.98 1.94
N ARG A 42 2.58 -25.02 2.76
CA ARG A 42 1.67 -25.28 3.87
C ARG A 42 0.22 -25.03 3.49
N ARG A 43 -0.05 -23.89 2.87
CA ARG A 43 -1.38 -23.45 2.44
C ARG A 43 -1.29 -22.27 1.47
N ILE A 44 -2.41 -21.96 0.83
CA ILE A 44 -2.57 -20.67 0.15
C ILE A 44 -2.69 -19.57 1.22
N ALA A 45 -1.86 -18.54 1.09
CA ALA A 45 -1.87 -17.34 1.92
C ALA A 45 -2.72 -16.23 1.29
N GLY A 46 -2.77 -16.16 -0.04
CA GLY A 46 -3.61 -15.21 -0.77
C GLY A 46 -3.69 -15.53 -2.26
N ILE A 47 -4.76 -15.06 -2.91
CA ILE A 47 -4.95 -15.15 -4.36
C ILE A 47 -5.22 -13.73 -4.84
N GLY A 48 -4.35 -13.21 -5.70
CA GLY A 48 -4.50 -11.90 -6.35
C GLY A 48 -4.81 -12.05 -7.84
N GLY A 49 -4.99 -10.92 -8.52
CA GLY A 49 -5.36 -10.91 -9.94
C GLY A 49 -4.31 -11.55 -10.87
N MET A 50 -3.01 -11.42 -10.54
CA MET A 50 -1.92 -11.93 -11.38
C MET A 50 -1.15 -13.09 -10.75
N GLY A 51 -1.47 -13.50 -9.52
CA GLY A 51 -0.65 -14.49 -8.82
C GLY A 51 -1.28 -15.11 -7.59
N ILE A 52 -0.66 -16.20 -7.16
CA ILE A 52 -1.01 -16.95 -5.95
C ILE A 52 0.17 -16.83 -4.99
N VAL A 53 -0.14 -16.55 -3.73
CA VAL A 53 0.83 -16.50 -2.64
C VAL A 53 0.62 -17.71 -1.74
N TYR A 54 1.67 -18.49 -1.52
CA TYR A 54 1.70 -19.66 -0.65
C TYR A 54 2.46 -19.36 0.62
N GLU A 55 1.94 -19.78 1.78
CA GLU A 55 2.76 -19.92 2.98
C GLU A 55 3.62 -21.18 2.86
N VAL A 56 4.92 -21.06 3.11
CA VAL A 56 5.88 -22.16 2.98
C VAL A 56 6.76 -22.31 4.22
N SER A 57 7.27 -23.52 4.44
CA SER A 57 8.32 -23.82 5.44
C SER A 57 9.65 -24.08 4.75
N ASP A 58 10.74 -23.53 5.27
CA ASP A 58 12.10 -23.87 4.82
C ASP A 58 12.55 -25.16 5.52
N LEU A 59 12.59 -26.25 4.76
CA LEU A 59 12.96 -27.59 5.23
C LEU A 59 14.43 -27.67 5.68
N LEU A 60 15.32 -26.87 5.10
CA LEU A 60 16.73 -26.83 5.52
C LEU A 60 16.86 -26.20 6.92
N LEU A 61 16.18 -25.08 7.15
CA LEU A 61 16.21 -24.45 8.48
C LEU A 61 15.49 -25.33 9.51
N THR A 62 14.38 -25.96 9.10
CA THR A 62 13.65 -26.92 9.93
C THR A 62 14.52 -28.11 10.34
N SER A 63 15.31 -28.68 9.41
CA SER A 63 16.19 -29.83 9.72
C SER A 63 17.35 -29.47 10.65
N LEU A 64 17.76 -28.20 10.65
CA LEU A 64 18.77 -27.65 11.55
C LEU A 64 18.19 -27.17 12.90
N ASN A 65 16.88 -27.37 13.16
CA ASN A 65 16.15 -26.84 14.32
C ASN A 65 16.27 -25.31 14.47
N ILE A 66 16.45 -24.60 13.37
CA ILE A 66 16.46 -23.14 13.33
C ILE A 66 15.03 -22.67 13.10
N SER A 67 14.46 -21.98 14.07
CA SER A 67 13.18 -21.28 13.88
C SER A 67 13.37 -20.23 12.79
N SER A 68 12.75 -20.44 11.63
CA SER A 68 12.71 -19.43 10.58
C SER A 68 11.49 -18.54 10.76
N ASP A 69 11.60 -17.29 10.33
CA ASP A 69 10.42 -16.50 10.03
C ASP A 69 9.54 -17.26 9.04
N ARG A 70 8.22 -17.06 9.13
CA ARG A 70 7.32 -17.64 8.13
C ARG A 70 7.65 -17.03 6.77
N LEU A 71 7.71 -17.86 5.74
CA LEU A 71 8.03 -17.45 4.38
C LEU A 71 6.80 -17.54 3.50
N ALA A 72 6.76 -16.67 2.49
CA ALA A 72 5.77 -16.68 1.45
C ALA A 72 6.44 -16.88 0.08
N ILE A 73 5.79 -17.65 -0.78
CA ILE A 73 6.15 -17.80 -2.19
C ILE A 73 5.04 -17.24 -3.06
N LYS A 74 5.36 -16.24 -3.89
CA LYS A 74 4.46 -15.73 -4.94
C LYS A 74 4.82 -16.37 -6.28
N VAL A 75 3.82 -16.86 -7.00
CA VAL A 75 3.91 -17.37 -8.36
C VAL A 75 2.74 -16.82 -9.17
N LEU A 76 2.88 -16.74 -10.49
CA LEU A 76 1.80 -16.31 -11.36
C LEU A 76 0.67 -17.36 -11.42
N ASN A 77 -0.57 -16.90 -11.58
CA ASN A 77 -1.71 -17.78 -11.80
C ASN A 77 -1.80 -18.22 -13.26
N ALA A 78 -2.68 -19.17 -13.59
CA ALA A 78 -2.81 -19.70 -14.95
C ALA A 78 -3.24 -18.64 -15.98
N GLU A 79 -4.03 -17.64 -15.56
CA GLU A 79 -4.47 -16.53 -16.40
C GLU A 79 -3.30 -15.64 -16.82
N ALA A 80 -2.39 -15.33 -15.89
CA ALA A 80 -1.20 -14.54 -16.19
C ALA A 80 -0.24 -15.26 -17.15
N HIS A 81 -0.20 -16.60 -17.16
CA HIS A 81 0.63 -17.37 -18.10
C HIS A 81 0.13 -17.31 -19.56
N GLN A 82 -1.05 -16.74 -19.81
CA GLN A 82 -1.56 -16.53 -21.18
C GLN A 82 -0.84 -15.38 -21.90
N TYR A 83 -0.14 -14.51 -21.17
CA TYR A 83 0.67 -13.44 -21.73
C TYR A 83 2.07 -13.94 -22.05
N ASN A 84 2.57 -13.68 -23.27
CA ASN A 84 3.90 -14.11 -23.71
C ASN A 84 5.04 -13.63 -22.77
N ASP A 85 4.83 -12.52 -22.06
CA ASP A 85 5.81 -11.91 -21.16
C ASP A 85 5.44 -12.13 -19.68
N ALA A 86 4.66 -13.17 -19.34
CA ALA A 86 4.19 -13.43 -17.97
C ALA A 86 5.34 -13.42 -16.96
N GLN A 87 6.44 -14.12 -17.26
CA GLN A 87 7.61 -14.21 -16.38
C GLN A 87 8.24 -12.84 -16.10
N CYS A 88 8.16 -11.91 -17.06
CA CYS A 88 8.64 -10.54 -16.88
C CYS A 88 7.91 -9.82 -15.73
N ILE A 89 6.67 -10.20 -15.36
CA ILE A 89 5.95 -9.62 -14.21
C ILE A 89 6.75 -9.81 -12.92
N LEU A 90 7.14 -11.06 -12.60
CA LEU A 90 7.84 -11.36 -11.36
C LEU A 90 9.29 -10.86 -11.40
N ILE A 91 9.92 -10.88 -12.58
CA ILE A 91 11.27 -10.32 -12.76
C ILE A 91 11.24 -8.80 -12.56
N ASN A 92 10.26 -8.11 -13.12
CA ASN A 92 10.06 -6.67 -12.91
C ASN A 92 9.80 -6.37 -11.43
N GLU A 93 8.88 -7.10 -10.80
CA GLU A 93 8.59 -6.96 -9.37
C GLU A 93 9.87 -7.11 -8.53
N TYR A 94 10.65 -8.18 -8.75
CA TYR A 94 11.93 -8.37 -8.06
C TYR A 94 12.93 -7.23 -8.30
N THR A 95 13.13 -6.85 -9.57
CA THR A 95 14.16 -5.86 -9.95
C THR A 95 13.82 -4.45 -9.44
N GLN A 96 12.54 -4.05 -9.44
CA GLN A 96 12.13 -2.76 -8.91
C GLN A 96 12.11 -2.76 -7.38
N THR A 97 11.54 -3.77 -6.72
CA THR A 97 11.50 -3.83 -5.25
C THR A 97 12.89 -3.89 -4.63
N ARG A 98 13.88 -4.54 -5.26
CA ARG A 98 15.25 -4.59 -4.74
C ARG A 98 15.96 -3.24 -4.63
N LYS A 99 15.48 -2.22 -5.34
CA LYS A 99 15.98 -0.84 -5.20
C LYS A 99 15.45 -0.17 -3.92
N LEU A 100 14.43 -0.75 -3.30
CA LEU A 100 13.63 -0.13 -2.26
C LEU A 100 13.92 -0.77 -0.89
N HIS A 101 14.67 -0.06 -0.05
CA HIS A 101 14.92 -0.43 1.35
C HIS A 101 14.16 0.54 2.25
N HIS A 102 12.96 0.16 2.68
CA HIS A 102 12.10 1.00 3.51
C HIS A 102 11.21 0.13 4.43
N PRO A 103 10.98 0.51 5.71
CA PRO A 103 10.20 -0.29 6.65
C PRO A 103 8.75 -0.51 6.24
N ASN A 104 8.21 0.34 5.35
CA ASN A 104 6.84 0.23 4.83
C ASN A 104 6.73 -0.35 3.42
N ILE A 105 7.78 -1.01 2.92
CA ILE A 105 7.78 -1.72 1.63
C ILE A 105 8.13 -3.17 1.91
N LEU A 106 7.33 -4.11 1.41
CA LEU A 106 7.57 -5.54 1.60
C LEU A 106 8.82 -5.96 0.81
N PRO A 107 9.91 -6.42 1.47
CA PRO A 107 11.11 -6.81 0.75
C PRO A 107 10.92 -8.17 0.07
N ILE A 108 11.54 -8.33 -1.10
CA ILE A 108 11.66 -9.63 -1.76
C ILE A 108 13.06 -10.17 -1.50
N GLN A 109 13.14 -11.39 -0.96
CA GLN A 109 14.40 -12.03 -0.63
C GLN A 109 15.09 -12.58 -1.87
N LYS A 110 14.34 -13.32 -2.70
CA LYS A 110 14.89 -14.03 -3.86
C LYS A 110 13.86 -14.15 -4.99
N ILE A 111 14.38 -14.34 -6.20
CA ILE A 111 13.67 -14.85 -7.36
C ILE A 111 14.37 -16.15 -7.78
N GLU A 112 13.60 -17.20 -8.00
CA GLU A 112 14.11 -18.52 -8.35
C GLU A 112 13.18 -19.21 -9.36
N LEU A 113 13.68 -20.22 -10.08
CA LEU A 113 12.89 -21.11 -10.91
C LEU A 113 12.54 -22.38 -10.13
N CYS A 114 11.33 -22.90 -10.33
CA CYS A 114 10.98 -24.22 -9.84
C CYS A 114 11.57 -25.29 -10.77
N ASN A 115 12.47 -26.14 -10.25
CA ASN A 115 13.18 -27.16 -11.05
C ASN A 115 12.27 -28.21 -11.74
N LYS A 116 11.00 -28.31 -11.32
CA LYS A 116 10.04 -29.29 -11.86
C LYS A 116 9.05 -28.69 -12.86
N THR A 117 8.76 -27.39 -12.76
CA THR A 117 7.72 -26.74 -13.55
C THR A 117 8.25 -25.60 -14.40
N ASP A 118 9.52 -25.21 -14.23
CA ASP A 118 10.16 -24.03 -14.81
C ASP A 118 9.43 -22.70 -14.52
N ASN A 119 8.50 -22.72 -13.58
CA ASN A 119 7.79 -21.52 -13.15
C ASN A 119 8.70 -20.67 -12.25
N THR A 120 8.78 -19.38 -12.59
CA THR A 120 9.44 -18.38 -11.75
C THR A 120 8.62 -18.13 -10.50
N PHE A 121 9.29 -17.99 -9.35
CA PHE A 121 8.64 -17.63 -8.10
C PHE A 121 9.47 -16.63 -7.29
N LEU A 122 8.79 -15.83 -6.47
CA LEU A 122 9.40 -14.87 -5.56
C LEU A 122 9.31 -15.40 -4.13
N LEU A 123 10.44 -15.37 -3.42
CA LEU A 123 10.51 -15.68 -1.99
C LEU A 123 10.51 -14.38 -1.20
N MET A 124 9.63 -14.25 -0.22
CA MET A 124 9.49 -13.06 0.62
C MET A 124 9.08 -13.44 2.05
N PRO A 125 9.22 -12.54 3.04
CA PRO A 125 8.67 -12.77 4.37
C PRO A 125 7.15 -12.92 4.31
N LEU A 126 6.59 -13.87 5.06
CA LEU A 126 5.15 -13.92 5.29
C LEU A 126 4.80 -12.99 6.46
N ILE A 127 4.19 -11.86 6.12
CA ILE A 127 3.65 -10.95 7.12
C ILE A 127 2.30 -11.48 7.58
N GLN A 128 2.13 -11.65 8.90
CA GLN A 128 0.83 -11.98 9.46
C GLN A 128 0.00 -10.72 9.59
N GLY A 129 -1.16 -10.70 8.95
CA GLY A 129 -2.01 -9.52 8.89
C GLY A 129 -3.07 -9.65 7.81
N ASP A 130 -3.77 -8.54 7.57
CA ASP A 130 -4.87 -8.47 6.62
C ASP A 130 -4.61 -7.38 5.57
N LEU A 131 -5.13 -7.60 4.36
CA LEU A 131 -5.10 -6.58 3.33
C LEU A 131 -5.97 -5.39 3.74
N LEU A 132 -5.52 -4.18 3.40
CA LEU A 132 -6.28 -2.97 3.69
C LEU A 132 -7.64 -2.97 2.97
N SER A 133 -7.76 -3.63 1.81
CA SER A 133 -9.05 -3.83 1.15
C SER A 133 -10.06 -4.55 2.06
N ILE A 134 -9.64 -5.65 2.68
CA ILE A 134 -10.47 -6.43 3.61
C ILE A 134 -10.86 -5.58 4.82
N LEU A 135 -9.91 -4.81 5.35
CA LEU A 135 -10.13 -3.93 6.49
C LEU A 135 -10.96 -2.66 6.17
N LEU A 136 -11.12 -2.29 4.90
CA LEU A 136 -11.97 -1.15 4.53
C LEU A 136 -13.38 -1.58 4.16
N ASP A 137 -13.55 -2.80 3.66
CA ASP A 137 -14.84 -3.32 3.22
C ASP A 137 -15.57 -4.11 4.33
N SER A 138 -14.89 -4.48 5.41
CA SER A 138 -15.48 -5.22 6.53
C SER A 138 -16.20 -4.29 7.53
N PRO A 139 -17.52 -4.39 7.70
CA PRO A 139 -18.27 -3.59 8.68
C PRO A 139 -17.90 -3.90 10.13
N MET A 140 -17.28 -5.06 10.39
CA MET A 140 -16.80 -5.48 11.71
C MET A 140 -15.35 -5.07 11.98
N SER A 141 -14.62 -4.58 10.96
CA SER A 141 -13.26 -4.11 11.15
C SER A 141 -13.26 -2.72 11.78
N HIS A 142 -12.63 -2.60 12.94
CA HIS A 142 -12.53 -1.33 13.65
C HIS A 142 -11.11 -0.77 13.52
N ILE A 143 -10.80 -0.19 12.36
CA ILE A 143 -9.64 0.68 12.26
C ILE A 143 -9.98 2.03 12.87
N SER A 144 -9.36 2.37 13.99
CA SER A 144 -9.53 3.65 14.67
C SER A 144 -9.04 4.82 13.81
N ASN A 145 -9.53 6.03 14.10
CA ASN A 145 -9.06 7.24 13.43
C ASN A 145 -7.55 7.45 13.59
N ALA A 146 -6.98 7.09 14.75
CA ALA A 146 -5.54 7.19 14.99
C ALA A 146 -4.75 6.23 14.09
N GLU A 147 -5.22 4.99 13.93
CA GLU A 147 -4.62 4.03 13.01
C GLU A 147 -4.73 4.47 11.56
N ARG A 148 -5.90 4.98 11.12
CA ARG A 148 -6.09 5.53 9.76
C ARG A 148 -5.08 6.63 9.42
N VAL A 149 -4.87 7.56 10.36
CA VAL A 149 -3.87 8.63 10.20
C VAL A 149 -2.46 8.06 10.18
N ASN A 150 -2.15 7.09 11.05
CA ASN A 150 -0.85 6.43 11.09
C ASN A 150 -0.54 5.67 9.77
N TYR A 151 -1.52 4.97 9.22
CA TYR A 151 -1.40 4.28 7.93
C TYR A 151 -1.22 5.26 6.77
N ALA A 152 -1.94 6.39 6.76
CA ALA A 152 -1.73 7.44 5.76
C ALA A 152 -0.29 7.98 5.79
N ILE A 153 0.28 8.22 6.98
CA ILE A 153 1.66 8.68 7.13
C ILE A 153 2.67 7.62 6.62
N GLN A 154 2.50 6.36 7.03
CA GLN A 154 3.35 5.24 6.57
C GLN A 154 3.31 5.09 5.04
N LEU A 155 2.12 5.19 4.45
CA LEU A 155 1.94 5.10 3.01
C LEU A 155 2.61 6.26 2.25
N ILE A 156 2.49 7.50 2.73
CA ILE A 156 3.20 8.65 2.13
C ILE A 156 4.71 8.43 2.19
N ASN A 157 5.23 7.91 3.29
CA ASN A 157 6.67 7.64 3.41
C ASN A 157 7.13 6.54 2.45
N ALA A 158 6.37 5.45 2.31
CA ALA A 158 6.65 4.38 1.34
C ALA A 158 6.67 4.91 -0.10
N VAL A 159 5.63 5.63 -0.53
CA VAL A 159 5.53 6.15 -1.91
C VAL A 159 6.59 7.21 -2.18
N SER A 160 6.86 8.10 -1.21
CA SER A 160 7.97 9.05 -1.32
C SER A 160 9.32 8.37 -1.47
N HIS A 161 9.54 7.24 -0.79
CA HIS A 161 10.76 6.45 -0.93
C HIS A 161 10.86 5.81 -2.33
N CYS A 162 9.75 5.28 -2.87
CA CYS A 162 9.69 4.78 -4.24
C CYS A 162 10.12 5.87 -5.24
N HIS A 163 9.49 7.05 -5.18
CA HIS A 163 9.76 8.15 -6.11
C HIS A 163 11.19 8.69 -5.99
N ASN A 164 11.72 8.81 -4.77
CA ASN A 164 13.12 9.20 -4.55
C ASN A 164 14.11 8.16 -5.08
N SER A 165 13.70 6.89 -5.14
CA SER A 165 14.46 5.79 -5.74
C SER A 165 14.18 5.63 -7.24
N SER A 166 13.51 6.60 -7.86
CA SER A 166 13.12 6.59 -9.27
C SER A 166 12.19 5.44 -9.67
N VAL A 167 11.41 4.90 -8.74
CA VAL A 167 10.41 3.84 -8.98
C VAL A 167 9.00 4.40 -8.86
N ILE A 168 8.20 4.22 -9.91
CA ILE A 168 6.75 4.44 -9.95
C ILE A 168 6.07 3.13 -9.62
N HIS A 169 5.14 3.12 -8.66
CA HIS A 169 4.42 1.91 -8.27
C HIS A 169 3.40 1.48 -9.33
N GLY A 170 2.60 2.42 -9.85
CA GLY A 170 1.63 2.20 -10.93
C GLY A 170 0.29 1.59 -10.51
N ASP A 171 0.24 0.88 -9.37
CA ASP A 171 -0.99 0.23 -8.86
C ASP A 171 -1.27 0.47 -7.37
N ILE A 172 -1.26 1.73 -6.93
CA ILE A 172 -1.52 2.04 -5.51
C ILE A 172 -3.01 1.86 -5.21
N LYS A 173 -3.35 0.85 -4.39
CA LYS A 173 -4.73 0.54 -3.99
C LYS A 173 -4.77 -0.23 -2.67
N PRO A 174 -5.92 -0.32 -1.97
CA PRO A 174 -6.04 -1.09 -0.73
C PRO A 174 -5.62 -2.56 -0.84
N GLY A 175 -5.82 -3.19 -2.02
CA GLY A 175 -5.43 -4.58 -2.26
C GLY A 175 -3.92 -4.82 -2.29
N ASN A 176 -3.11 -3.77 -2.48
CA ASN A 176 -1.64 -3.83 -2.51
C ASN A 176 -1.02 -3.27 -1.22
N ILE A 177 -1.83 -3.14 -0.16
CA ILE A 177 -1.39 -2.73 1.16
C ILE A 177 -1.73 -3.83 2.17
N LEU A 178 -0.71 -4.29 2.89
CA LEU A 178 -0.84 -5.27 3.94
C LEU A 178 -0.63 -4.61 5.30
N ILE A 179 -1.54 -4.84 6.24
CA ILE A 179 -1.45 -4.35 7.62
C ILE A 179 -1.12 -5.52 8.52
N SER A 180 0.07 -5.53 9.12
CA SER A 180 0.47 -6.58 10.06
C SER A 180 -0.36 -6.53 11.34
N LYS A 181 -0.38 -7.63 12.09
CA LYS A 181 -1.04 -7.70 13.41
C LYS A 181 -0.53 -6.68 14.42
N GLU A 182 0.71 -6.21 14.24
CA GLU A 182 1.34 -5.17 15.06
C GLU A 182 0.98 -3.74 14.60
N GLY A 183 0.15 -3.59 13.56
CA GLY A 183 -0.26 -2.30 13.02
C GLY A 183 0.81 -1.65 12.12
N HIS A 184 1.67 -2.46 11.50
CA HIS A 184 2.64 -1.98 10.50
C HIS A 184 2.11 -2.13 9.09
N LEU A 185 2.26 -1.07 8.29
CA LEU A 185 1.83 -1.04 6.89
C LEU A 185 2.98 -1.48 5.98
N PHE A 186 2.68 -2.39 5.05
CA PHE A 186 3.58 -2.80 3.97
C PHE A 186 2.91 -2.57 2.62
N LEU A 187 3.52 -1.72 1.79
CA LEU A 187 3.23 -1.62 0.36
C LEU A 187 3.93 -2.76 -0.38
N PHE A 188 3.21 -3.47 -1.25
CA PHE A 188 3.73 -4.59 -2.01
C PHE A 188 3.11 -4.64 -3.42
N ASP A 189 3.53 -5.64 -4.22
CA ASP A 189 3.07 -5.87 -5.58
C ASP A 189 3.54 -4.83 -6.61
N PHE A 190 4.85 -4.85 -6.86
CA PHE A 190 5.52 -4.02 -7.86
C PHE A 190 5.50 -4.65 -9.27
N GLY A 191 4.59 -5.60 -9.54
CA GLY A 191 4.54 -6.34 -10.81
C GLY A 191 4.40 -5.44 -12.04
N ILE A 192 3.64 -4.35 -11.91
CA ILE A 192 3.44 -3.36 -12.98
C ILE A 192 4.22 -2.05 -12.74
N SER A 193 5.13 -2.03 -11.77
CA SER A 193 5.94 -0.84 -11.49
C SER A 193 6.90 -0.51 -12.64
N ARG A 194 7.39 0.73 -12.67
CA ARG A 194 8.33 1.23 -13.67
C ARG A 194 9.42 2.07 -13.04
N SER A 195 10.59 2.10 -13.66
CA SER A 195 11.64 3.06 -13.37
C SER A 195 11.47 4.35 -14.20
N LEU A 196 11.83 5.49 -13.63
CA LEU A 196 12.00 6.76 -14.37
C LEU A 196 13.17 6.69 -15.35
N ASN A 197 14.13 5.80 -15.12
CA ASN A 197 15.21 5.51 -16.04
C ASN A 197 14.76 4.43 -17.04
N GLU A 198 14.46 4.82 -18.28
CA GLU A 198 13.94 3.90 -19.30
C GLU A 198 14.87 2.70 -19.58
N LYS A 199 16.17 2.82 -19.34
CA LYS A 199 17.12 1.70 -19.47
C LYS A 199 16.87 0.58 -18.46
N GLU A 200 16.15 0.86 -17.38
CA GLU A 200 15.82 -0.07 -16.31
C GLU A 200 14.41 -0.68 -16.46
N ASN A 201 13.72 -0.39 -17.57
CA ASN A 201 12.37 -0.86 -17.87
C ASN A 201 12.35 -2.08 -18.80
N GLN A 202 13.46 -2.81 -18.92
CA GLN A 202 13.58 -3.96 -19.84
C GLN A 202 12.54 -5.07 -19.59
N PHE A 203 12.08 -5.23 -18.35
CA PHE A 203 11.04 -6.20 -17.97
C PHE A 203 9.70 -5.53 -17.63
N ALA A 204 9.61 -4.20 -17.76
CA ALA A 204 8.36 -3.49 -17.52
C ALA A 204 7.35 -3.85 -18.62
N ILE A 205 6.13 -4.13 -18.21
CA ILE A 205 5.09 -4.59 -19.13
C ILE A 205 4.33 -3.41 -19.70
N ASP A 206 3.95 -3.52 -20.97
CA ASP A 206 3.07 -2.56 -21.61
C ASP A 206 1.65 -2.70 -21.05
N PHE A 207 1.26 -1.71 -20.26
CA PHE A 207 -0.01 -1.65 -19.53
C PHE A 207 -1.24 -1.89 -20.41
N ASN A 208 -1.21 -1.45 -21.68
CA ASN A 208 -2.33 -1.60 -22.62
C ASN A 208 -2.71 -3.05 -22.92
N LYS A 209 -1.78 -3.99 -22.73
CA LYS A 209 -2.00 -5.39 -23.10
C LYS A 209 -2.68 -6.21 -22.00
N VAL A 210 -2.69 -5.71 -20.76
CA VAL A 210 -3.01 -6.53 -19.57
C VAL A 210 -4.25 -6.05 -18.80
N HIS A 211 -4.79 -4.85 -19.08
CA HIS A 211 -5.95 -4.26 -18.38
C HIS A 211 -5.90 -4.42 -16.85
N ALA A 212 -4.70 -4.41 -16.26
CA ALA A 212 -4.45 -4.91 -14.91
C ALA A 212 -4.59 -3.84 -13.82
N TRP A 213 -5.13 -2.65 -14.13
CA TRP A 213 -5.32 -1.58 -13.15
C TRP A 213 -6.65 -1.71 -12.42
N SER A 214 -6.67 -1.28 -11.15
CA SER A 214 -7.94 -1.17 -10.42
C SER A 214 -8.62 0.14 -10.79
N GLY A 215 -9.68 0.08 -11.60
CA GLY A 215 -10.41 1.23 -12.14
C GLY A 215 -10.84 2.27 -11.10
N ASN A 216 -11.04 1.88 -9.84
CA ASN A 216 -11.48 2.79 -8.78
C ASN A 216 -10.36 3.69 -8.22
N PHE A 217 -9.08 3.34 -8.39
CA PHE A 217 -7.95 4.12 -7.85
C PHE A 217 -7.01 4.65 -8.94
N ALA A 218 -7.07 4.10 -10.16
CA ALA A 218 -6.21 4.47 -11.25
C ALA A 218 -6.47 5.92 -11.73
N ALA A 219 -5.40 6.61 -12.12
CA ALA A 219 -5.51 7.95 -12.70
C ALA A 219 -6.22 7.90 -14.08
N PRO A 220 -6.94 8.97 -14.49
CA PRO A 220 -7.68 8.98 -15.75
C PRO A 220 -6.81 8.65 -16.97
N GLU A 221 -5.58 9.16 -17.00
CA GLU A 221 -4.64 8.86 -18.08
C GLU A 221 -4.24 7.37 -18.13
N VAL A 222 -4.07 6.73 -16.97
CA VAL A 222 -3.75 5.30 -16.88
C VAL A 222 -4.93 4.45 -17.33
N ILE A 223 -6.16 4.84 -16.97
CA ILE A 223 -7.38 4.18 -17.45
C ILE A 223 -7.49 4.28 -18.98
N ASN A 224 -7.06 5.41 -19.55
CA ASN A 224 -6.99 5.64 -20.99
C ASN A 224 -5.78 4.97 -21.67
N GLY A 225 -5.05 4.10 -20.97
CA GLY A 225 -3.95 3.33 -21.54
C GLY A 225 -2.61 4.07 -21.63
N GLN A 226 -2.49 5.22 -20.98
CA GLN A 226 -1.20 5.91 -20.87
C GLN A 226 -0.31 5.24 -19.83
N THR A 227 1.00 5.41 -19.99
CA THR A 227 1.99 4.85 -19.07
C THR A 227 1.89 5.54 -17.70
N SER A 228 1.97 4.76 -16.63
CA SER A 228 2.00 5.30 -15.26
C SER A 228 3.20 6.24 -15.05
N THR A 229 2.96 7.34 -14.34
CA THR A 229 3.95 8.37 -13.99
C THR A 229 3.98 8.57 -12.47
N ILE A 230 4.92 9.40 -11.98
CA ILE A 230 4.86 9.86 -10.57
C ILE A 230 3.48 10.47 -10.28
N LYS A 231 2.94 11.25 -11.22
CA LYS A 231 1.67 11.95 -11.02
C LYS A 231 0.49 10.99 -10.99
N SER A 232 0.51 9.88 -11.72
CA SER A 232 -0.54 8.87 -11.59
C SER A 232 -0.51 8.20 -10.21
N ASP A 233 0.68 7.93 -9.64
CA ASP A 233 0.82 7.47 -8.25
C ASP A 233 0.25 8.49 -7.25
N LEU A 234 0.47 9.80 -7.46
CA LEU A 234 -0.09 10.84 -6.59
C LEU A 234 -1.62 10.83 -6.59
N PHE A 235 -2.23 10.56 -7.74
CA PHE A 235 -3.69 10.45 -7.87
C PHE A 235 -4.22 9.27 -7.04
N SER A 236 -3.67 8.08 -7.27
CA SER A 236 -4.07 6.86 -6.57
C SER A 236 -3.83 6.96 -5.06
N LEU A 237 -2.68 7.53 -4.66
CA LEU A 237 -2.36 7.80 -3.26
C LEU A 237 -3.37 8.76 -2.63
N SER A 238 -3.75 9.84 -3.31
CA SER A 238 -4.73 10.79 -2.79
C SER A 238 -6.11 10.17 -2.59
N ILE A 239 -6.59 9.37 -3.54
CA ILE A 239 -7.86 8.64 -3.39
C ILE A 239 -7.80 7.71 -2.18
N LEU A 240 -6.69 6.98 -2.03
CA LEU A 240 -6.53 6.01 -0.96
C LEU A 240 -6.49 6.67 0.42
N ILE A 241 -5.71 7.75 0.58
CA ILE A 241 -5.69 8.51 1.83
C ILE A 241 -7.07 9.14 2.10
N TYR A 242 -7.76 9.63 1.07
CA TYR A 242 -9.12 10.14 1.23
C TYR A 242 -10.05 9.04 1.75
N LYS A 243 -10.08 7.87 1.12
CA LYS A 243 -10.89 6.73 1.56
C LYS A 243 -10.53 6.31 2.99
N LEU A 244 -9.24 6.33 3.35
CA LEU A 244 -8.79 6.00 4.71
C LEU A 244 -9.33 6.97 5.76
N LEU A 245 -9.27 8.28 5.51
CA LEU A 245 -9.62 9.29 6.51
C LEU A 245 -11.12 9.60 6.57
N PHE A 246 -11.81 9.52 5.43
CA PHE A 246 -13.22 9.91 5.32
C PHE A 246 -14.17 8.70 5.20
N ASN A 247 -13.61 7.48 5.11
CA ASN A 247 -14.35 6.21 5.00
C ASN A 247 -15.32 6.13 3.81
N ILE A 248 -15.13 6.99 2.81
CA ILE A 248 -15.97 7.12 1.61
C ILE A 248 -15.04 7.31 0.42
N HIS A 249 -15.37 6.72 -0.72
CA HIS A 249 -14.65 6.99 -1.96
C HIS A 249 -14.96 8.41 -2.45
N PRO A 250 -13.96 9.23 -2.83
CA PRO A 250 -14.18 10.65 -3.17
C PRO A 250 -15.20 10.88 -4.28
N TYR A 251 -15.40 9.90 -5.16
CA TYR A 251 -16.33 9.99 -6.30
C TYR A 251 -17.67 9.25 -6.10
N GLN A 252 -17.93 8.62 -4.95
CA GLN A 252 -19.19 7.89 -4.72
C GLN A 252 -20.39 8.78 -4.35
N GLN A 253 -20.18 10.08 -4.08
CA GLN A 253 -21.27 11.02 -3.86
C GLN A 253 -20.98 12.33 -4.62
N GLU A 254 -21.74 12.57 -5.69
CA GLU A 254 -21.67 13.78 -6.53
C GLU A 254 -21.83 15.10 -5.76
N HIS A 255 -22.34 15.07 -4.52
CA HIS A 255 -22.79 16.26 -3.81
C HIS A 255 -22.24 16.51 -2.41
N LEU A 256 -21.33 15.69 -1.86
CA LEU A 256 -20.78 15.92 -0.53
C LEU A 256 -19.27 15.67 -0.48
N ILE A 257 -18.49 16.59 -1.06
CA ILE A 257 -17.24 17.00 -0.39
C ILE A 257 -17.69 17.61 0.94
N ASN A 258 -17.99 16.77 1.93
CA ASN A 258 -18.40 17.20 3.26
C ASN A 258 -17.32 18.12 3.76
N ARG A 259 -17.60 19.43 3.82
CA ARG A 259 -16.68 20.41 4.40
C ARG A 259 -16.54 20.04 5.86
N SER A 260 -15.42 19.41 6.20
CA SER A 260 -15.14 19.09 7.60
C SER A 260 -15.18 20.38 8.41
N THR A 261 -15.96 20.40 9.50
CA THR A 261 -15.94 21.50 10.47
C THR A 261 -14.59 21.59 11.19
N ASN A 262 -13.79 20.52 11.14
CA ASN A 262 -12.42 20.50 11.63
C ASN A 262 -11.47 21.08 10.57
N LYS A 263 -10.88 22.25 10.88
CA LYS A 263 -9.93 22.96 10.01
C LYS A 263 -8.77 22.08 9.52
N THR A 264 -8.24 21.18 10.36
CA THR A 264 -7.15 20.27 9.97
C THR A 264 -7.60 19.25 8.93
N LEU A 265 -8.78 18.66 9.11
CA LEU A 265 -9.35 17.74 8.13
C LEU A 265 -9.72 18.46 6.83
N ALA A 266 -10.22 19.69 6.91
CA ALA A 266 -10.49 20.53 5.72
C ALA A 266 -9.21 20.82 4.93
N ASN A 267 -8.10 21.17 5.62
CA ASN A 267 -6.80 21.36 4.97
C ASN A 267 -6.31 20.08 4.29
N ILE A 268 -6.40 18.94 4.98
CA ILE A 268 -6.04 17.63 4.41
C ILE A 268 -6.88 17.35 3.15
N GLN A 269 -8.20 17.53 3.24
CA GLN A 269 -9.11 17.33 2.14
C GLN A 269 -8.74 18.19 0.93
N GLN A 270 -8.43 19.47 1.13
CA GLN A 270 -8.01 20.37 0.05
C GLN A 270 -6.71 19.92 -0.62
N ILE A 271 -5.72 19.46 0.15
CA ILE A 271 -4.46 18.95 -0.39
C ILE A 271 -4.69 17.66 -1.20
N LEU A 272 -5.53 16.75 -0.69
CA LEU A 272 -5.86 15.51 -1.41
C LEU A 272 -6.60 15.79 -2.71
N LEU A 273 -7.53 16.77 -2.73
CA LEU A 273 -8.22 17.20 -3.94
C LEU A 273 -7.26 17.71 -5.03
N GLN A 274 -6.18 18.39 -4.68
CA GLN A 274 -5.14 18.78 -5.65
C GLN A 274 -4.45 17.56 -6.27
N GLY A 275 -4.17 16.52 -5.47
CA GLY A 275 -3.63 15.26 -5.98
C GLY A 275 -4.63 14.46 -6.80
N MET A 276 -5.94 14.67 -6.61
CA MET A 276 -7.02 14.05 -7.40
C MET A 276 -7.40 14.89 -8.64
N THR A 277 -6.62 15.90 -9.01
CA THR A 277 -6.89 16.70 -10.21
C THR A 277 -6.88 15.78 -11.46
N PRO A 278 -7.96 15.75 -12.27
CA PRO A 278 -8.05 14.83 -13.40
C PRO A 278 -6.97 15.06 -14.45
N LYS A 279 -6.65 16.32 -14.74
CA LYS A 279 -5.56 16.68 -15.66
C LYS A 279 -4.21 16.46 -14.99
N GLU A 280 -3.42 15.55 -15.54
CA GLU A 280 -2.11 15.19 -15.01
C GLU A 280 -1.18 16.42 -14.86
N GLN A 281 -1.12 17.30 -15.86
CA GLN A 281 -0.24 18.47 -15.82
C GLN A 281 -0.48 19.39 -14.60
N ASP A 282 -1.74 19.52 -14.17
CA ASP A 282 -2.16 20.39 -13.07
C ASP A 282 -2.09 19.68 -11.71
N ARG A 283 -1.89 18.36 -11.72
CA ARG A 283 -1.88 17.52 -10.53
C ARG A 283 -0.61 17.73 -9.71
N THR A 284 -0.81 18.06 -8.44
CA THR A 284 0.27 18.22 -7.46
C THR A 284 -0.18 17.65 -6.12
N LEU A 285 0.78 17.12 -5.34
CA LEU A 285 0.52 16.64 -3.99
C LEU A 285 1.68 17.03 -3.07
N GLY A 286 1.47 18.01 -2.21
CA GLY A 286 2.49 18.49 -1.29
C GLY A 286 2.72 17.51 -0.13
N PHE A 287 3.57 16.49 -0.31
CA PHE A 287 3.87 15.48 0.74
C PHE A 287 4.23 16.08 2.09
N GLN A 288 5.06 17.13 2.11
CA GLN A 288 5.44 17.80 3.37
C GLN A 288 4.25 18.49 4.04
N GLN A 289 3.42 19.19 3.26
CA GLN A 289 2.24 19.87 3.77
C GLN A 289 1.19 18.87 4.27
N LEU A 290 0.97 17.78 3.52
CA LEU A 290 0.05 16.72 3.91
C LEU A 290 0.51 16.03 5.20
N LYS A 291 1.78 15.65 5.29
CA LYS A 291 2.35 15.05 6.52
C LYS A 291 2.19 15.98 7.72
N LYS A 292 2.46 17.28 7.55
CA LYS A 292 2.28 18.27 8.64
C LYS A 292 0.85 18.30 9.17
N GLU A 293 -0.15 18.30 8.29
CA GLU A 293 -1.56 18.29 8.72
C GLU A 293 -1.96 16.93 9.33
N LEU A 294 -1.43 15.81 8.83
CA LEU A 294 -1.65 14.48 9.40
C LEU A 294 -1.06 14.37 10.81
N TYR A 295 0.15 14.86 11.07
CA TYR A 295 0.73 14.89 12.42
C TYR A 295 -0.05 15.78 13.37
N ARG A 296 -0.59 16.92 12.89
CA ARG A 296 -1.51 17.76 13.66
C ARG A 296 -2.77 17.00 14.03
N LEU A 297 -3.36 16.27 13.09
CA LEU A 297 -4.55 15.46 13.32
C LEU A 297 -4.27 14.33 14.32
N GLN A 298 -3.15 13.62 14.16
CA GLN A 298 -2.70 12.57 15.07
C GLN A 298 -2.55 13.09 16.49
N SER A 299 -1.87 14.24 16.66
CA SER A 299 -1.67 14.86 17.97
C SER A 299 -3.01 15.22 18.65
N ARG A 300 -3.98 15.73 17.88
CA ARG A 300 -5.33 16.03 18.40
C ARG A 300 -6.08 14.77 18.83
N LEU A 301 -5.98 13.69 18.06
CA LEU A 301 -6.60 12.41 18.41
C LEU A 301 -6.00 11.81 19.69
N ILE A 302 -4.68 11.89 19.84
CA ILE A 302 -3.99 11.44 21.06
C ILE A 302 -4.44 12.26 22.28
N LEU A 303 -4.46 13.60 22.16
CA LEU A 303 -4.90 14.46 23.25
C LEU A 303 -6.37 14.21 23.64
N ALA A 304 -7.25 14.05 22.64
CA ALA A 304 -8.66 13.76 22.90
C ALA A 304 -8.87 12.41 23.61
N TYR A 305 -8.02 11.42 23.33
CA TYR A 305 -8.06 10.11 23.97
C TYR A 305 -7.60 10.18 25.44
N PHE A 306 -6.49 10.86 25.75
CA PHE A 306 -5.95 10.92 27.11
C PHE A 306 -6.59 11.99 28.00
N PHE A 307 -7.13 13.07 27.41
CA PHE A 307 -7.68 14.21 28.14
C PHE A 307 -9.07 14.60 27.60
N PRO A 308 -10.09 13.73 27.76
CA PRO A 308 -11.45 14.04 27.35
C PRO A 308 -11.98 15.23 28.16
N GLY A 309 -12.17 16.38 27.50
CA GLY A 309 -12.67 17.62 28.12
C GLY A 309 -11.72 18.82 28.00
N LEU A 310 -10.46 18.63 27.60
CA LEU A 310 -9.54 19.74 27.35
C LEU A 310 -9.96 20.48 26.07
N LYS A 311 -10.38 21.76 26.19
CA LYS A 311 -10.64 22.61 25.02
C LYS A 311 -9.32 23.02 24.38
N ILE A 312 -8.94 22.34 23.29
CA ILE A 312 -7.69 22.55 22.54
C ILE A 312 -7.77 23.88 21.75
N ASN A 313 -7.76 25.01 22.44
CA ASN A 313 -7.65 26.34 21.83
C ASN A 313 -6.23 26.93 21.90
N HIS A 314 -5.32 26.35 22.71
CA HIS A 314 -3.99 26.93 22.98
C HIS A 314 -2.76 26.06 22.72
N LEU A 315 -2.90 24.79 22.32
CA LEU A 315 -1.77 23.84 22.21
C LEU A 315 -1.13 23.73 20.81
N CYS A 316 -1.17 24.79 20.00
CA CYS A 316 -0.65 24.76 18.62
C CYS A 316 0.89 24.80 18.48
N LEU A 317 1.69 24.70 19.55
CA LEU A 317 3.12 25.05 19.48
C LEU A 317 4.14 23.94 19.81
N ILE A 318 3.74 22.74 20.21
CA ILE A 318 4.74 21.77 20.70
C ILE A 318 4.49 20.39 20.10
N PHE A 319 4.80 20.21 18.82
CA PHE A 319 5.30 18.93 18.28
C PHE A 319 5.98 19.22 16.94
N ASN A 320 7.13 19.89 17.03
CA ASN A 320 8.12 19.93 15.96
C ASN A 320 9.33 19.09 16.39
N ILE A 321 9.08 17.91 16.97
CA ILE A 321 10.14 16.98 17.34
C ILE A 321 10.24 15.96 16.21
N SER A 322 11.22 16.19 15.36
CA SER A 322 11.92 15.16 14.61
C SER A 322 12.35 14.09 15.62
N ILE A 323 11.57 13.01 15.76
CA ILE A 323 12.06 11.83 16.48
C ILE A 323 13.06 11.18 15.56
N ILE A 324 14.30 11.59 15.79
CA ILE A 324 15.55 11.04 15.28
C ILE A 324 15.46 9.52 15.27
N GLU A 325 15.56 8.94 14.07
CA GLU A 325 16.06 7.60 13.86
C GLU A 325 17.44 7.48 14.53
N LYS A 326 17.47 6.85 15.70
CA LYS A 326 18.56 5.99 16.19
C LYS A 326 18.26 5.64 17.64
N THR A 327 17.80 4.42 17.86
CA THR A 327 18.46 3.49 18.80
C THR A 327 17.77 2.14 18.74
N THR A 328 18.46 1.20 18.09
CA THR A 328 18.36 -0.23 18.34
C THR A 328 18.77 -0.52 19.78
N ASN A 329 17.83 -0.56 20.74
CA ASN A 329 18.04 -1.35 21.97
C ASN A 329 16.73 -1.63 22.73
N THR A 330 16.43 -2.91 22.92
CA THR A 330 15.16 -3.48 23.41
C THR A 330 14.95 -3.38 24.94
N ARG A 331 15.50 -2.37 25.62
CA ARG A 331 15.40 -2.28 27.10
C ARG A 331 14.65 -1.08 27.69
N ASN A 332 14.02 -0.20 26.89
CA ASN A 332 13.45 1.05 27.42
C ASN A 332 12.00 1.36 27.02
N LYS A 333 11.08 0.38 27.09
CA LYS A 333 9.62 0.66 26.97
C LYS A 333 9.07 1.52 28.12
N LEU A 334 9.68 1.47 29.32
CA LEU A 334 9.29 2.31 30.46
C LEU A 334 9.89 3.73 30.38
N LYS A 335 11.18 3.88 30.01
CA LYS A 335 11.81 5.21 29.93
C LYS A 335 11.15 6.14 28.90
N ASN A 336 10.64 5.61 27.79
CA ASN A 336 9.95 6.44 26.78
C ASN A 336 8.55 6.89 27.22
N LYS A 337 7.83 6.12 28.05
CA LYS A 337 6.58 6.58 28.66
C LYS A 337 6.84 7.69 29.68
N TRP A 338 7.88 7.54 30.51
CA TRP A 338 8.29 8.58 31.47
C TRP A 338 8.89 9.82 30.81
N PHE A 339 9.46 9.71 29.60
CA PHE A 339 9.95 10.87 28.86
C PHE A 339 8.81 11.70 28.26
N ILE A 340 7.78 11.06 27.70
CA ILE A 340 6.58 11.75 27.18
C ILE A 340 5.76 12.34 28.33
N VAL A 341 5.54 11.56 29.38
CA VAL A 341 4.89 12.04 30.62
C VAL A 341 5.74 13.12 31.29
N GLY A 342 7.05 12.99 31.31
CA GLY A 342 7.99 13.98 31.86
C GLY A 342 8.03 15.28 31.06
N THR A 343 7.88 15.22 29.73
CA THR A 343 7.78 16.41 28.88
C THR A 343 6.42 17.10 29.06
N LEU A 344 5.34 16.33 29.23
CA LEU A 344 4.01 16.85 29.57
C LEU A 344 3.96 17.47 30.98
N ILE A 345 4.61 16.85 31.97
CA ILE A 345 4.70 17.36 33.34
C ILE A 345 5.60 18.60 33.42
N ALA A 346 6.74 18.62 32.72
CA ALA A 346 7.61 19.80 32.65
C ALA A 346 6.89 21.03 32.06
N LEU A 347 5.99 20.82 31.10
CA LEU A 347 5.14 21.88 30.55
C LEU A 347 4.02 22.34 31.49
N LEU A 348 3.57 21.48 32.41
CA LEU A 348 2.59 21.81 33.45
C LEU A 348 3.23 22.52 34.65
N CYS A 349 4.49 22.22 34.96
CA CYS A 349 5.24 22.81 36.08
C CYS A 349 5.86 24.19 35.77
N MET A 350 5.94 24.61 34.50
CA MET A 350 6.47 25.94 34.12
C MET A 350 5.44 27.08 34.16
N ASN A 351 4.25 26.85 34.75
CA ASN A 351 3.20 27.86 34.89
C ASN A 351 2.77 28.10 36.35
N TYR A 352 3.70 27.95 37.30
CA TYR A 352 3.62 28.54 38.64
C TYR A 352 4.92 29.28 38.97
#